data_AF-A0A7J6KUE1-F1
#
_entry.id   AF-A0A7J6KUE1-F1
#
_cell.length_a   1.000
_cell.length_b   1.000
_cell.length_c   1.000
_cell.angle_alpha   90.00
_cell.angle_beta   90.00
_cell.angle_gamma   90.00
#
_symmetry.space_group_name_H-M   'P 1'
#
loop_
_entity.id
_entity.type
_entity.pdbx_description
1 polymer ?
#
loop_
_entity_poly.entity_id
_entity_poly.type
_entity_poly.pdbx_seq_one_letter_code
_entity_poly.pdbx_strand_id
1 'polypeptide(L)'
;MEQHQQHWDKLIQVSVLSTCSAAHSSSQDYSDSRHATRPSTTAAVFIGNKGSGKTSLIHKFSKFTSNDQNRGILPDVEPTPNAIEYFYVRRQLASVEKGGIEVAHLFDAGPSKTAWQLFEPVRSVTISVELSSQISRRFNNIVVVVVVDLSQPSSIYSGAMEGLRVAHKILSKVSHSAAAAPRILMAATKHERLSEIMDPNHARRLLDALRSICNHQQASLISLSLRGGDGSLKAFTSFLRANLFPTTSAIPLIPQLLSNCSDYSKPLAISFGTDRLEGIEEPYEGWEVNLSKIFPTTKSSPSIDDEQQAGTGLEPRVAAIVEKEKAQLLRKELAAACS
;
A
#
# COMPACT_ATOMS: atom_id res chain seq x y z
N MET A 1 -5.51 -22.71 12.88
CA MET A 1 -4.46 -22.02 12.09
C MET A 1 -4.26 -22.64 10.71
N GLU A 2 -4.20 -23.97 10.56
CA GLU A 2 -4.19 -24.64 9.22
C GLU A 2 -5.38 -24.24 8.32
N GLN A 3 -6.56 -24.01 8.91
CA GLN A 3 -7.74 -23.57 8.16
C GLN A 3 -7.58 -22.19 7.47
N HIS A 4 -6.79 -21.28 8.02
CA HIS A 4 -6.58 -19.94 7.44
C HIS A 4 -5.58 -19.99 6.28
N GLN A 5 -4.52 -20.81 6.38
CA GLN A 5 -3.58 -21.05 5.28
C GLN A 5 -4.26 -21.78 4.11
N GLN A 6 -5.03 -22.83 4.40
CA GLN A 6 -5.84 -23.51 3.39
C GLN A 6 -6.84 -22.57 2.72
N HIS A 7 -7.37 -21.58 3.44
CA HIS A 7 -8.26 -20.57 2.87
C HIS A 7 -7.54 -19.67 1.87
N TRP A 8 -6.34 -19.19 2.17
CA TRP A 8 -5.54 -18.38 1.24
C TRP A 8 -5.05 -19.15 0.02
N ASP A 9 -4.54 -20.37 0.23
CA ASP A 9 -4.13 -21.24 -0.87
C ASP A 9 -5.32 -21.59 -1.77
N LYS A 10 -6.52 -21.79 -1.18
CA LYS A 10 -7.76 -22.02 -1.91
C LYS A 10 -8.27 -20.76 -2.61
N LEU A 11 -8.20 -19.56 -2.01
CA LEU A 11 -8.61 -18.31 -2.67
C LEU A 11 -7.69 -17.95 -3.85
N ILE A 12 -6.39 -18.17 -3.70
CA ILE A 12 -5.41 -17.95 -4.75
C ILE A 12 -5.54 -19.03 -5.84
N GLN A 13 -5.65 -20.31 -5.47
CA GLN A 13 -5.90 -21.38 -6.44
C GLN A 13 -7.24 -21.20 -7.17
N VAL A 14 -8.33 -20.84 -6.50
CA VAL A 14 -9.64 -20.62 -7.12
C VAL A 14 -9.59 -19.42 -8.07
N SER A 15 -8.90 -18.34 -7.70
CA SER A 15 -8.74 -17.18 -8.59
C SER A 15 -7.91 -17.51 -9.82
N VAL A 16 -6.81 -18.25 -9.67
CA VAL A 16 -5.91 -18.66 -10.76
C VAL A 16 -6.56 -19.74 -11.65
N LEU A 17 -7.19 -20.75 -11.06
CA LEU A 17 -7.90 -21.81 -11.77
C LEU A 17 -9.17 -21.29 -12.46
N SER A 18 -9.88 -20.32 -11.88
CA SER A 18 -11.00 -19.64 -12.55
C SER A 18 -10.54 -18.88 -13.80
N THR A 19 -9.38 -18.19 -13.74
CA THR A 19 -8.81 -17.51 -14.91
C THR A 19 -8.26 -18.48 -15.96
N CYS A 20 -7.78 -19.66 -15.56
CA CYS A 20 -7.35 -20.71 -16.50
C CYS A 20 -8.55 -21.49 -17.09
N SER A 21 -9.61 -21.73 -16.31
CA SER A 21 -10.79 -22.48 -16.72
C SER A 21 -11.69 -21.68 -17.67
N ALA A 22 -11.81 -20.35 -17.48
CA ALA A 22 -12.50 -19.48 -18.42
C ALA A 22 -11.78 -19.37 -19.79
N ALA A 23 -10.50 -19.74 -19.85
CA ALA A 23 -9.73 -19.84 -21.09
C ALA A 23 -9.76 -21.25 -21.73
N HIS A 24 -10.44 -22.23 -21.12
CA HIS A 24 -10.41 -23.64 -21.53
C HIS A 24 -11.80 -24.27 -21.79
N SER A 25 -12.90 -23.53 -21.71
CA SER A 25 -14.25 -24.08 -21.97
C SER A 25 -14.70 -24.04 -23.44
N SER A 26 -13.77 -23.90 -24.39
CA SER A 26 -14.04 -24.13 -25.83
C SER A 26 -12.79 -24.69 -26.52
N SER A 27 -12.52 -25.98 -26.33
CA SER A 27 -11.50 -26.67 -27.11
C SER A 27 -11.89 -28.14 -27.27
N GLN A 28 -12.66 -28.41 -28.33
CA GLN A 28 -12.54 -29.66 -29.07
C GLN A 28 -11.57 -29.38 -30.23
N ASP A 29 -10.51 -30.16 -30.26
CA ASP A 29 -9.61 -30.45 -31.39
C ASP A 29 -9.00 -29.26 -32.14
N TYR A 30 -7.91 -28.70 -31.59
CA TYR A 30 -6.86 -28.04 -32.39
C TYR A 30 -5.48 -28.45 -31.86
N SER A 31 -4.92 -29.48 -32.44
CA SER A 31 -3.51 -29.90 -32.28
C SER A 31 -2.59 -28.99 -33.11
N ASP A 32 -2.54 -27.70 -32.78
CA ASP A 32 -1.60 -26.77 -33.40
C ASP A 32 -0.86 -26.00 -32.29
N SER A 33 0.41 -26.33 -32.12
CA SER A 33 1.32 -25.88 -31.06
C SER A 33 1.70 -24.41 -31.21
N ARG A 34 0.73 -23.50 -31.10
CA ARG A 34 0.99 -22.07 -30.88
C ARG A 34 1.01 -21.85 -29.38
N HIS A 35 2.20 -21.67 -28.82
CA HIS A 35 2.40 -21.30 -27.42
C HIS A 35 1.47 -20.15 -27.04
N ALA A 36 0.34 -20.45 -26.40
CA ALA A 36 -0.48 -19.45 -25.75
C ALA A 36 0.39 -18.83 -24.67
N THR A 37 0.95 -17.66 -24.95
CA THR A 37 1.75 -16.90 -24.01
C THR A 37 0.89 -16.67 -22.78
N ARG A 38 1.29 -17.33 -21.68
CA ARG A 38 0.61 -17.22 -20.39
C ARG A 38 0.47 -15.72 -20.07
N PRO A 39 -0.73 -15.22 -19.74
CA PRO A 39 -0.91 -13.79 -19.49
C PRO A 39 0.09 -13.36 -18.42
N SER A 40 0.83 -12.28 -18.68
CA SER A 40 1.81 -11.77 -17.74
C SER A 40 1.09 -11.33 -16.48
N THR A 41 1.27 -12.06 -15.37
CA THR A 41 0.71 -11.62 -14.10
C THR A 41 1.56 -10.49 -13.55
N THR A 42 0.90 -9.41 -13.15
CA THR A 42 1.53 -8.22 -12.59
C THR A 42 0.97 -7.95 -11.21
N ALA A 43 1.76 -7.25 -10.38
CA ALA A 43 1.33 -6.90 -9.03
C ALA A 43 1.65 -5.45 -8.68
N ALA A 44 0.81 -4.85 -7.83
CA ALA A 44 1.10 -3.61 -7.13
C ALA A 44 1.08 -3.85 -5.63
N VAL A 45 2.09 -3.33 -4.91
CA VAL A 45 2.12 -3.36 -3.44
C VAL A 45 2.01 -1.93 -2.93
N PHE A 46 0.95 -1.65 -2.18
CA PHE A 46 0.70 -0.36 -1.55
C PHE A 46 1.24 -0.36 -0.13
N ILE A 47 2.08 0.60 0.22
CA ILE A 47 2.74 0.71 1.53
C ILE A 47 2.43 2.08 2.13
N GLY A 48 2.04 2.14 3.39
CA GLY A 48 1.88 3.43 4.09
C GLY A 48 1.04 3.34 5.36
N ASN A 49 0.93 4.44 6.10
CA ASN A 49 0.26 4.49 7.40
C ASN A 49 -1.25 4.18 7.32
N LYS A 50 -1.83 3.70 8.44
CA LYS A 50 -3.29 3.58 8.55
C LYS A 50 -3.93 4.96 8.36
N GLY A 51 -5.00 5.04 7.58
CA GLY A 51 -5.67 6.32 7.29
C GLY A 51 -5.00 7.19 6.22
N SER A 52 -3.88 6.77 5.62
CA SER A 52 -3.23 7.53 4.53
C SER A 52 -3.96 7.47 3.18
N GLY A 53 -5.18 6.94 3.13
CA GLY A 53 -5.98 6.89 1.90
C GLY A 53 -5.59 5.79 0.89
N LYS A 54 -4.69 4.86 1.26
CA LYS A 54 -4.31 3.69 0.43
C LYS A 54 -5.49 2.89 -0.10
N THR A 55 -6.34 2.42 0.80
CA THR A 55 -7.51 1.61 0.45
C THR A 55 -8.43 2.38 -0.49
N SER A 56 -8.66 3.68 -0.23
CA SER A 56 -9.41 4.57 -1.13
C SER A 56 -8.77 4.70 -2.52
N LEU A 57 -7.44 4.78 -2.61
CA LEU A 57 -6.70 4.79 -3.88
C LEU A 57 -6.88 3.47 -4.64
N ILE A 58 -6.74 2.33 -3.96
CA ILE A 58 -6.94 0.99 -4.52
C ILE A 58 -8.35 0.86 -5.10
N HIS A 59 -9.37 1.26 -4.34
CA HIS A 59 -10.76 1.22 -4.80
C HIS A 59 -11.00 2.14 -6.00
N LYS A 60 -10.46 3.36 -5.98
CA LYS A 60 -10.57 4.29 -7.11
C LYS A 60 -9.90 3.71 -8.35
N PHE A 61 -8.67 3.23 -8.24
CA PHE A 61 -7.95 2.58 -9.33
C PHE A 61 -8.73 1.40 -9.92
N SER A 62 -9.28 0.54 -9.05
CA SER A 62 -10.08 -0.61 -9.45
C SER A 62 -11.34 -0.21 -10.23
N LYS A 63 -12.04 0.84 -9.76
CA LYS A 63 -13.21 1.41 -10.45
C LYS A 63 -12.86 2.03 -11.81
N PHE A 64 -11.71 2.68 -11.93
CA PHE A 64 -11.27 3.30 -13.19
C PHE A 64 -10.74 2.30 -14.23
N THR A 65 -10.25 1.15 -13.77
CA THR A 65 -9.61 0.14 -14.64
C THR A 65 -10.62 -0.89 -15.15
N SER A 66 -11.61 -1.22 -14.32
CA SER A 66 -12.68 -2.13 -14.70
C SER A 66 -13.67 -1.40 -15.60
N ASN A 67 -13.61 -1.65 -16.91
CA ASN A 67 -14.67 -1.23 -17.85
C ASN A 67 -16.00 -1.95 -17.58
N ASP A 68 -15.96 -2.99 -16.75
CA ASP A 68 -16.95 -4.05 -16.75
C ASP A 68 -17.87 -3.96 -15.52
N GLN A 69 -19.15 -4.27 -15.74
CA GLN A 69 -20.22 -4.34 -14.74
C GLN A 69 -19.98 -5.43 -13.68
N ASN A 70 -18.96 -6.26 -13.87
CA ASN A 70 -18.44 -7.24 -12.93
C ASN A 70 -17.62 -6.58 -11.82
N ARG A 71 -18.24 -5.67 -11.07
CA ARG A 71 -17.79 -5.35 -9.72
C ARG A 71 -17.88 -6.65 -8.93
N GLY A 72 -16.76 -7.34 -8.75
CA GLY A 72 -16.63 -8.20 -7.59
C GLY A 72 -16.98 -7.33 -6.39
N ILE A 73 -18.13 -7.58 -5.77
CA ILE A 73 -18.53 -6.96 -4.52
C ILE A 73 -17.41 -7.33 -3.56
N LEU A 74 -16.49 -6.39 -3.33
CA LEU A 74 -15.56 -6.52 -2.23
C LEU A 74 -16.43 -6.51 -0.98
N PRO A 75 -16.34 -7.52 -0.11
CA PRO A 75 -16.97 -7.40 1.19
C PRO A 75 -16.45 -6.10 1.84
N ASP A 76 -17.33 -5.31 2.46
CA ASP A 76 -16.93 -4.20 3.34
C ASP A 76 -16.17 -4.81 4.53
N VAL A 77 -14.91 -5.15 4.32
CA VAL A 77 -14.03 -5.69 5.35
C VAL A 77 -13.33 -4.50 5.97
N GLU A 78 -13.58 -4.28 7.26
CA GLU A 78 -12.83 -3.28 8.01
C GLU A 78 -11.34 -3.61 7.99
N PRO A 79 -10.47 -2.61 7.80
CA PRO A 79 -9.06 -2.86 7.66
C PRO A 79 -8.46 -3.46 8.93
N THR A 80 -7.98 -4.70 8.80
CA THR A 80 -7.41 -5.44 9.93
C THR A 80 -5.98 -4.95 10.17
N PRO A 81 -5.60 -4.50 11.38
CA PRO A 81 -4.31 -3.82 11.63
C PRO A 81 -3.05 -4.62 11.25
N ASN A 82 -3.15 -5.94 11.17
CA ASN A 82 -2.02 -6.85 11.01
C ASN A 82 -2.11 -7.76 9.77
N ALA A 83 -3.10 -7.56 8.89
CA ALA A 83 -3.25 -8.37 7.69
C ALA A 83 -2.81 -7.58 6.45
N ILE A 84 -2.16 -8.25 5.51
CA ILE A 84 -2.06 -7.74 4.14
C ILE A 84 -3.40 -8.00 3.48
N GLU A 85 -4.07 -6.95 3.03
CA GLU A 85 -5.30 -7.10 2.26
C GLU A 85 -4.96 -7.36 0.80
N TYR A 86 -5.77 -8.19 0.16
CA TYR A 86 -5.56 -8.61 -1.21
C TYR A 86 -6.76 -8.22 -2.07
N PHE A 87 -6.46 -7.58 -3.19
CA PHE A 87 -7.41 -7.21 -4.22
C PHE A 87 -6.90 -7.71 -5.58
N TYR A 88 -7.78 -7.76 -6.56
CA TYR A 88 -7.38 -7.95 -7.95
C TYR A 88 -8.24 -7.10 -8.87
N VAL A 89 -7.67 -6.72 -10.01
CA VAL A 89 -8.35 -5.94 -11.05
C VAL A 89 -8.21 -6.67 -12.37
N ARG A 90 -9.33 -6.77 -13.08
CA ARG A 90 -9.38 -7.37 -14.42
C ARG A 90 -9.56 -6.28 -15.46
N ARG A 91 -8.83 -6.40 -16.57
CA ARG A 91 -8.97 -5.53 -17.73
C ARG A 91 -9.22 -6.39 -18.96
N GLN A 92 -10.32 -6.15 -19.64
CA GLN A 92 -10.60 -6.75 -20.93
C GLN A 92 -9.78 -6.03 -22.01
N LEU A 93 -9.07 -6.79 -22.83
CA LEU A 93 -8.34 -6.27 -23.98
C LEU A 93 -9.33 -5.99 -25.12
N ALA A 94 -9.23 -4.80 -25.72
CA ALA A 94 -10.09 -4.38 -26.83
C ALA A 94 -9.78 -5.11 -28.15
N SER A 95 -8.79 -6.01 -28.17
CA SER A 95 -8.43 -6.79 -29.36
C SER A 95 -9.59 -7.70 -29.76
N VAL A 96 -10.11 -7.46 -30.97
CA VAL A 96 -11.30 -8.08 -31.56
C VAL A 96 -11.16 -9.60 -31.71
N GLU A 97 -9.94 -10.14 -31.76
CA GLU A 97 -9.72 -11.53 -32.19
C GLU A 97 -9.62 -12.55 -31.05
N LYS A 98 -9.35 -12.16 -29.79
CA LYS A 98 -9.09 -13.14 -28.71
C LYS A 98 -9.65 -12.84 -27.32
N GLY A 99 -10.39 -11.74 -27.11
CA GLY A 99 -11.11 -11.51 -25.84
C GLY A 99 -10.25 -11.69 -24.57
N GLY A 100 -8.96 -11.32 -24.63
CA GLY A 100 -8.03 -11.58 -23.54
C GLY A 100 -8.37 -10.79 -22.29
N ILE A 101 -8.20 -11.41 -21.12
CA ILE A 101 -8.34 -10.76 -19.81
C ILE A 101 -6.95 -10.63 -19.20
N GLU A 102 -6.54 -9.40 -18.90
CA GLU A 102 -5.38 -9.14 -18.06
C GLU A 102 -5.80 -9.03 -16.59
N VAL A 103 -4.95 -9.54 -15.69
CA VAL A 103 -5.19 -9.51 -14.25
C VAL A 103 -4.00 -8.86 -13.55
N ALA A 104 -4.29 -7.83 -12.76
CA ALA A 104 -3.32 -7.23 -11.84
C ALA A 104 -3.72 -7.53 -10.39
N HIS A 105 -2.75 -7.93 -9.60
CA HIS A 105 -2.92 -8.27 -8.19
C HIS A 105 -2.50 -7.08 -7.33
N LEU A 106 -3.33 -6.65 -6.39
CA LEU A 106 -3.03 -5.48 -5.54
C LEU A 106 -2.95 -5.93 -4.08
N PHE A 107 -1.91 -5.49 -3.39
CA PHE A 107 -1.69 -5.79 -1.98
C PHE A 107 -1.71 -4.48 -1.18
N ASP A 108 -2.55 -4.37 -0.15
CA ASP A 108 -2.51 -3.27 0.82
C ASP A 108 -1.70 -3.71 2.04
N ALA A 109 -0.54 -3.08 2.23
CA ALA A 109 0.40 -3.38 3.30
C ALA A 109 0.56 -2.15 4.22
N GLY A 110 0.53 -2.42 5.53
CA GLY A 110 0.96 -1.44 6.53
C GLY A 110 2.46 -1.11 6.38
N PRO A 111 2.93 -0.02 7.00
CA PRO A 111 4.33 0.38 6.96
C PRO A 111 5.17 -0.34 8.03
N SER A 112 4.55 -1.15 8.89
CA SER A 112 5.23 -1.77 10.02
C SER A 112 6.22 -2.85 9.57
N LYS A 113 7.23 -3.11 10.41
CA LYS A 113 8.16 -4.23 10.27
C LYS A 113 7.44 -5.58 10.04
N THR A 114 6.22 -5.72 10.57
CA THR A 114 5.34 -6.90 10.40
C THR A 114 4.90 -7.11 8.95
N ALA A 115 4.60 -6.04 8.21
CA ALA A 115 4.21 -6.16 6.79
C ALA A 115 5.34 -6.78 5.96
N TRP A 116 6.59 -6.45 6.28
CA TRP A 116 7.74 -7.05 5.63
C TRP A 116 8.02 -8.49 6.09
N GLN A 117 7.77 -8.83 7.35
CA GLN A 117 7.93 -10.21 7.85
C GLN A 117 7.08 -11.22 7.05
N LEU A 118 5.97 -10.77 6.45
CA LEU A 118 5.15 -11.57 5.53
C LEU A 118 5.81 -11.83 4.17
N PHE A 119 6.84 -11.06 3.80
CA PHE A 119 7.67 -11.26 2.60
C PHE A 119 9.05 -11.83 2.92
N GLU A 120 9.41 -12.05 4.19
CA GLU A 120 10.58 -12.85 4.55
C GLU A 120 10.20 -14.32 4.64
N PRO A 121 11.00 -15.24 4.06
CA PRO A 121 10.91 -16.65 4.41
C PRO A 121 11.36 -16.77 5.87
N VAL A 122 10.41 -16.82 6.79
CA VAL A 122 10.70 -16.89 8.23
C VAL A 122 11.21 -18.29 8.52
N ARG A 123 12.43 -18.40 9.06
CA ARG A 123 13.05 -19.67 9.45
C ARG A 123 12.42 -20.33 10.68
N SER A 124 11.45 -19.70 11.32
CA SER A 124 10.74 -20.25 12.48
C SER A 124 9.40 -19.53 12.72
N VAL A 125 8.29 -20.26 12.64
CA VAL A 125 6.88 -19.86 12.86
C VAL A 125 6.08 -19.58 11.57
N THR A 126 5.54 -20.69 11.08
CA THR A 126 4.42 -21.08 10.18
C THR A 126 3.37 -20.10 9.62
N ILE A 127 3.49 -18.77 9.78
CA ILE A 127 2.70 -17.78 9.02
C ILE A 127 3.66 -16.79 8.34
N SER A 128 4.75 -17.32 7.82
CA SER A 128 5.46 -16.71 6.71
C SER A 128 4.84 -17.31 5.47
N VAL A 129 3.92 -16.57 4.88
CA VAL A 129 3.48 -16.93 3.55
C VAL A 129 4.74 -16.95 2.69
N GLU A 130 4.96 -18.03 1.95
CA GLU A 130 5.98 -18.15 0.89
C GLU A 130 5.75 -17.14 -0.26
N LEU A 131 5.16 -15.97 0.04
CA LEU A 131 4.94 -14.86 -0.86
C LEU A 131 6.25 -14.50 -1.54
N SER A 132 7.42 -14.47 -0.91
CA SER A 132 8.63 -14.03 -1.63
C SER A 132 9.06 -14.95 -2.77
N SER A 133 9.07 -16.28 -2.58
CA SER A 133 9.49 -17.22 -3.63
C SER A 133 8.39 -17.40 -4.68
N GLN A 134 7.12 -17.36 -4.26
CA GLN A 134 5.98 -17.45 -5.18
C GLN A 134 5.74 -16.15 -5.94
N ILE A 135 5.87 -14.98 -5.33
CA ILE A 135 5.74 -13.66 -5.98
C ILE A 135 6.82 -13.52 -7.03
N SER A 136 8.10 -13.72 -6.67
CA SER A 136 9.21 -13.51 -7.62
C SER A 136 9.18 -14.49 -8.80
N ARG A 137 8.53 -15.66 -8.66
CA ARG A 137 8.32 -16.62 -9.76
C ARG A 137 7.02 -16.39 -10.53
N ARG A 138 5.99 -15.81 -9.91
CA ARG A 138 4.67 -15.63 -10.53
C ARG A 138 4.57 -14.29 -11.25
N PHE A 139 5.01 -13.21 -10.60
CA PHE A 139 4.87 -11.86 -11.11
C PHE A 139 6.11 -11.43 -11.87
N ASN A 140 5.96 -11.24 -13.18
CA ASN A 140 7.04 -10.77 -14.04
C ASN A 140 7.29 -9.26 -13.88
N ASN A 141 6.39 -8.56 -13.21
CA ASN A 141 6.42 -7.12 -13.08
C ASN A 141 5.66 -6.67 -11.83
N ILE A 142 6.35 -5.92 -10.98
CA ILE A 142 5.86 -5.45 -9.69
C ILE A 142 6.07 -3.94 -9.61
N VAL A 143 5.01 -3.24 -9.21
CA VAL A 143 5.01 -1.81 -8.92
C VAL A 143 4.86 -1.64 -7.41
N VAL A 144 5.67 -0.79 -6.80
CA VAL A 144 5.51 -0.47 -5.38
C VAL A 144 5.01 0.95 -5.24
N VAL A 145 3.91 1.14 -4.52
CA VAL A 145 3.25 2.43 -4.30
C VAL A 145 3.41 2.81 -2.83
N VAL A 146 4.27 3.77 -2.54
CA VAL A 146 4.45 4.36 -1.20
C VAL A 146 3.44 5.48 -1.03
N VAL A 147 2.51 5.34 -0.10
CA VAL A 147 1.39 6.26 0.10
C VAL A 147 1.59 7.08 1.36
N VAL A 148 1.77 8.39 1.18
CA VAL A 148 1.95 9.38 2.25
C VAL A 148 0.71 10.26 2.38
N ASP A 149 0.42 10.68 3.61
CA ASP A 149 -0.76 11.49 3.94
C ASP A 149 -0.37 12.96 4.10
N LEU A 150 -0.76 13.81 3.15
CA LEU A 150 -0.45 15.24 3.21
C LEU A 150 -1.24 15.97 4.31
N SER A 151 -2.27 15.36 4.89
CA SER A 151 -3.02 15.94 6.01
C SER A 151 -2.31 15.85 7.36
N GLN A 152 -1.20 15.11 7.46
CA GLN A 152 -0.42 14.94 8.68
C GLN A 152 1.08 15.24 8.46
N PRO A 153 1.46 16.52 8.29
CA PRO A 153 2.81 16.91 7.86
C PRO A 153 3.96 16.35 8.70
N SER A 154 3.78 16.26 10.02
CA SER A 154 4.77 15.72 10.96
C SER A 154 5.13 14.26 10.72
N SER A 155 4.22 13.47 10.12
CA SER A 155 4.41 12.04 9.86
C SER A 155 4.93 11.74 8.45
N ILE A 156 4.98 12.74 7.57
CA ILE A 156 5.28 12.54 6.16
C ILE A 156 6.70 12.02 5.99
N TYR A 157 7.69 12.51 6.76
CA TYR A 157 9.06 12.01 6.61
C TYR A 157 9.17 10.52 6.86
N SER A 158 8.79 10.15 8.07
CA SER A 158 9.04 8.85 8.63
C SER A 158 8.22 7.84 7.84
N GLY A 159 6.99 8.21 7.48
CA GLY A 159 6.14 7.44 6.56
C GLY A 159 6.77 7.27 5.17
N ALA A 160 7.31 8.33 4.56
CA ALA A 160 7.94 8.27 3.24
C ALA A 160 9.20 7.39 3.27
N MET A 161 10.13 7.66 4.18
CA MET A 161 11.40 6.95 4.27
C MET A 161 11.23 5.49 4.66
N GLU A 162 10.36 5.19 5.63
CA GLU A 162 10.07 3.80 5.99
C GLU A 162 9.40 3.07 4.83
N GLY A 163 8.42 3.69 4.17
CA GLY A 163 7.76 3.13 3.00
C GLY A 163 8.74 2.83 1.85
N LEU A 164 9.65 3.77 1.56
CA LEU A 164 10.70 3.61 0.55
C LEU A 164 11.70 2.52 0.93
N ARG A 165 12.13 2.45 2.20
CA ARG A 165 13.00 1.39 2.71
C ARG A 165 12.37 0.01 2.49
N VAL A 166 11.08 -0.14 2.80
CA VAL A 166 10.33 -1.37 2.54
C VAL A 166 10.20 -1.64 1.04
N ALA A 167 9.92 -0.60 0.23
CA ALA A 167 9.81 -0.73 -1.23
C ALA A 167 11.10 -1.27 -1.87
N HIS A 168 12.25 -0.70 -1.53
CA HIS A 168 13.55 -1.19 -2.01
C HIS A 168 13.82 -2.63 -1.55
N LYS A 169 13.40 -3.00 -0.34
CA LYS A 169 13.54 -4.37 0.16
C LYS A 169 12.67 -5.37 -0.59
N ILE A 170 11.43 -4.99 -0.96
CA ILE A 170 10.57 -5.81 -1.83
C ILE A 170 11.23 -5.99 -3.19
N LEU A 171 11.67 -4.88 -3.81
CA LEU A 171 12.23 -4.91 -5.15
C LEU A 171 13.55 -5.68 -5.22
N SER A 172 14.38 -5.66 -4.18
CA SER A 172 15.63 -6.43 -4.14
C SER A 172 15.42 -7.95 -4.09
N LYS A 173 14.22 -8.42 -3.72
CA LYS A 173 13.85 -9.85 -3.73
C LYS A 173 13.21 -10.31 -5.04
N VAL A 174 12.77 -9.37 -5.86
CA VAL A 174 12.09 -9.66 -7.12
C VAL A 174 13.18 -9.71 -8.18
N SER A 175 13.51 -10.94 -8.61
CA SER A 175 14.66 -11.22 -9.46
C SER A 175 14.68 -10.28 -10.67
N HIS A 176 15.70 -9.43 -10.72
CA HIS A 176 15.87 -8.41 -11.75
C HIS A 176 16.12 -9.09 -13.10
N SER A 177 15.11 -9.12 -13.97
CA SER A 177 15.43 -8.97 -15.39
C SER A 177 16.03 -7.57 -15.52
N ALA A 178 17.33 -7.49 -15.83
CA ALA A 178 18.16 -6.28 -15.78
C ALA A 178 17.64 -5.10 -16.63
N ALA A 179 16.57 -5.29 -17.40
CA ALA A 179 15.99 -4.28 -18.28
C ALA A 179 14.81 -3.49 -17.68
N ALA A 180 14.25 -3.89 -16.52
CA ALA A 180 13.12 -3.18 -15.92
C ALA A 180 13.58 -2.34 -14.72
N ALA A 181 13.75 -1.03 -14.93
CA ALA A 181 14.02 -0.08 -13.85
C ALA A 181 12.98 -0.24 -12.73
N PRO A 182 13.37 -0.09 -11.45
CA PRO A 182 12.46 -0.22 -10.32
C PRO A 182 11.31 0.80 -10.43
N ARG A 183 10.07 0.30 -10.38
CA ARG A 183 8.85 1.11 -10.52
C ARG A 183 8.31 1.48 -9.14
N ILE A 184 9.02 2.37 -8.46
CA ILE A 184 8.55 2.96 -7.21
C ILE A 184 7.73 4.22 -7.54
N LEU A 185 6.52 4.30 -6.99
CA LEU A 185 5.67 5.47 -7.04
C LEU A 185 5.39 5.96 -5.61
N MET A 186 5.74 7.21 -5.31
CA MET A 186 5.24 7.90 -4.14
C MET A 186 3.91 8.60 -4.47
N ALA A 187 2.83 8.17 -3.82
CA ALA A 187 1.51 8.76 -3.93
C ALA A 187 1.20 9.61 -2.69
N ALA A 188 1.30 10.93 -2.81
CA ALA A 188 1.02 11.88 -1.75
C ALA A 188 -0.47 12.28 -1.76
N THR A 189 -1.24 11.68 -0.86
CA THR A 189 -2.70 11.78 -0.84
C THR A 189 -3.22 12.96 -0.03
N LYS A 190 -4.52 13.25 -0.19
CA LYS A 190 -5.23 14.34 0.51
C LYS A 190 -4.61 15.71 0.24
N HIS A 191 -4.16 15.93 -1.00
CA HIS A 191 -3.59 17.20 -1.41
C HIS A 191 -4.52 18.39 -1.16
N GLU A 192 -5.85 18.18 -1.24
CA GLU A 192 -6.84 19.20 -0.90
C GLU A 192 -6.76 19.71 0.55
N ARG A 193 -6.19 18.93 1.46
CA ARG A 193 -6.01 19.33 2.86
C ARG A 193 -4.79 20.21 3.05
N LEU A 194 -3.85 20.20 2.10
CA LEU A 194 -2.59 20.93 2.22
C LEU A 194 -2.83 22.44 2.34
N SER A 195 -3.71 22.99 1.51
CA SER A 195 -4.09 24.41 1.55
C SER A 195 -5.00 24.77 2.72
N GLU A 196 -5.67 23.78 3.33
CA GLU A 196 -6.52 23.97 4.51
C GLU A 196 -5.67 24.07 5.80
N ILE A 197 -4.55 23.35 5.88
CA ILE A 197 -3.77 23.21 7.12
C ILE A 197 -2.43 23.96 7.11
N MET A 198 -1.98 24.44 5.96
CA MET A 198 -0.63 24.99 5.80
C MET A 198 -0.63 26.16 4.82
N ASP A 199 0.21 27.17 5.10
CA ASP A 199 0.39 28.27 4.16
C ASP A 199 1.13 27.82 2.88
N PRO A 200 0.95 28.55 1.77
CA PRO A 200 1.51 28.16 0.48
C PRO A 200 3.04 27.98 0.47
N ASN A 201 3.78 28.71 1.30
CA ASN A 201 5.25 28.63 1.32
C ASN A 201 5.73 27.34 1.99
N HIS A 202 5.12 26.95 3.11
CA HIS A 202 5.43 25.67 3.75
C HIS A 202 4.91 24.48 2.94
N ALA A 203 3.75 24.61 2.28
CA ALA A 203 3.25 23.63 1.31
C ALA A 203 4.22 23.38 0.16
N ARG A 204 4.76 24.46 -0.41
CA ARG A 204 5.82 24.40 -1.41
C ARG A 204 7.05 23.67 -0.90
N ARG A 205 7.59 24.08 0.26
CA ARG A 205 8.79 23.44 0.85
C ARG A 205 8.60 21.95 1.09
N LEU A 206 7.43 21.55 1.60
CA LEU A 206 7.12 20.13 1.82
C LEU A 206 7.12 19.34 0.50
N LEU A 207 6.48 19.87 -0.54
CA LEU A 207 6.40 19.21 -1.85
C LEU A 207 7.76 19.17 -2.54
N ASP A 208 8.56 20.23 -2.46
CA ASP A 208 9.95 20.27 -2.92
C ASP A 208 10.82 19.23 -2.21
N ALA A 209 10.61 19.05 -0.91
CA ALA A 209 11.35 18.05 -0.15
C ALA A 209 10.93 16.61 -0.54
N LEU A 210 9.65 16.36 -0.79
CA LEU A 210 9.16 15.08 -1.34
C LEU A 210 9.71 14.80 -2.75
N ARG A 211 9.81 15.82 -3.60
CA ARG A 211 10.45 15.74 -4.92
C ARG A 211 11.91 15.30 -4.81
N SER A 212 12.66 15.97 -3.94
CA SER A 212 14.06 15.62 -3.68
C SER A 212 14.20 14.19 -3.17
N ILE A 213 13.38 13.75 -2.21
CA ILE A 213 13.36 12.36 -1.73
C ILE A 213 13.10 11.39 -2.89
N CYS A 214 12.09 11.65 -3.71
CA CYS A 214 11.75 10.78 -4.84
C CYS A 214 12.89 10.69 -5.85
N ASN A 215 13.54 11.81 -6.17
CA ASN A 215 14.68 11.82 -7.09
C ASN A 215 15.84 10.98 -6.57
N HIS A 216 16.21 11.13 -5.29
CA HIS A 216 17.29 10.37 -4.66
C HIS A 216 16.98 8.87 -4.57
N GLN A 217 15.71 8.49 -4.38
CA GLN A 217 15.28 7.10 -4.22
C GLN A 217 14.80 6.47 -5.54
N GLN A 218 15.03 7.14 -6.67
CA GLN A 218 14.61 6.70 -8.00
C GLN A 218 13.10 6.41 -8.11
N ALA A 219 12.29 7.20 -7.42
CA ALA A 219 10.84 7.08 -7.40
C ALA A 219 10.17 8.18 -8.23
N SER A 220 8.99 7.88 -8.77
CA SER A 220 8.08 8.91 -9.31
C SER A 220 7.22 9.50 -8.18
N LEU A 221 6.78 10.74 -8.30
CA LEU A 221 5.92 11.41 -7.31
C LEU A 221 4.60 11.81 -7.95
N ILE A 222 3.48 11.48 -7.31
CA ILE A 222 2.16 12.04 -7.65
C ILE A 222 1.52 12.54 -6.36
N SER A 223 1.31 13.84 -6.23
CA SER A 223 0.36 14.37 -5.26
C SER A 223 -1.05 14.35 -5.86
N LEU A 224 -2.03 14.00 -5.05
CA LEU A 224 -3.38 13.76 -5.56
C LEU A 224 -4.47 14.09 -4.54
N SER A 225 -5.59 14.60 -5.04
CA SER A 225 -6.81 14.71 -4.27
C SER A 225 -7.66 13.46 -4.36
N LEU A 226 -8.14 13.00 -3.20
CA LEU A 226 -9.11 11.91 -3.16
C LEU A 226 -10.54 12.41 -3.40
N ARG A 227 -10.81 13.72 -3.36
CA ARG A 227 -12.14 14.27 -3.70
C ARG A 227 -12.43 14.19 -5.20
N GLY A 228 -11.40 14.10 -6.04
CA GLY A 228 -11.52 14.03 -7.51
C GLY A 228 -11.62 15.40 -8.17
N GLY A 229 -11.71 15.42 -9.50
CA GLY A 229 -11.90 16.66 -10.30
C GLY A 229 -10.60 17.32 -10.81
N ASP A 230 -9.46 17.00 -10.23
CA ASP A 230 -8.17 17.69 -10.45
C ASP A 230 -7.23 16.99 -11.44
N GLY A 231 -7.69 15.94 -12.13
CA GLY A 231 -6.89 15.15 -13.09
C GLY A 231 -5.79 14.29 -12.45
N SER A 232 -5.40 14.54 -11.20
CA SER A 232 -4.35 13.81 -10.47
C SER A 232 -4.65 12.32 -10.36
N LEU A 233 -5.91 11.97 -10.07
CA LEU A 233 -6.37 10.59 -9.99
C LEU A 233 -6.30 9.89 -11.36
N LYS A 234 -6.52 10.63 -12.45
CA LYS A 234 -6.33 10.11 -13.81
C LYS A 234 -4.84 9.86 -14.08
N ALA A 235 -3.96 10.78 -13.69
CA ALA A 235 -2.51 10.60 -13.82
C ALA A 235 -2.01 9.37 -13.04
N PHE A 236 -2.44 9.24 -11.77
CA PHE A 236 -2.17 8.06 -10.93
C PHE A 236 -2.66 6.77 -11.57
N THR A 237 -3.90 6.75 -12.05
CA THR A 237 -4.49 5.58 -12.70
C THR A 237 -3.76 5.25 -13.99
N SER A 238 -3.43 6.24 -14.81
CA SER A 238 -2.68 6.05 -16.06
C SER A 238 -1.29 5.48 -15.80
N PHE A 239 -0.58 6.00 -14.79
CA PHE A 239 0.72 5.47 -14.36
C PHE A 239 0.61 4.00 -13.98
N LEU A 240 -0.32 3.67 -13.08
CA LEU A 240 -0.50 2.28 -12.65
C LEU A 240 -0.94 1.38 -13.80
N ARG A 241 -1.86 1.82 -14.64
CA ARG A 241 -2.32 1.02 -15.78
C ARG A 241 -1.19 0.71 -16.74
N ALA A 242 -0.37 1.68 -17.09
CA ALA A 242 0.72 1.45 -18.03
C ALA A 242 1.83 0.57 -17.44
N ASN A 243 2.06 0.66 -16.14
CA ASN A 243 3.01 -0.20 -15.47
C ASN A 243 2.45 -1.61 -15.24
N LEU A 244 1.18 -1.78 -14.89
CA LEU A 244 0.57 -3.09 -14.60
C LEU A 244 0.04 -3.83 -15.84
N PHE A 245 -0.25 -3.11 -16.93
CA PHE A 245 -0.83 -3.65 -18.16
C PHE A 245 -0.02 -3.19 -19.39
N PRO A 246 1.20 -3.74 -19.57
CA PRO A 246 2.14 -3.27 -20.59
C PRO A 246 1.74 -3.60 -22.03
N THR A 247 0.72 -4.44 -22.26
CA THR A 247 0.21 -4.74 -23.62
C THR A 247 -0.42 -3.51 -24.30
N THR A 248 -0.67 -2.44 -23.55
CA THR A 248 -0.98 -1.13 -24.12
C THR A 248 0.30 -0.55 -24.72
N SER A 249 0.41 -0.58 -26.06
CA SER A 249 1.51 0.01 -26.84
C SER A 249 1.68 1.53 -26.66
N ALA A 250 0.79 2.18 -25.92
CA ALA A 250 0.99 3.55 -25.47
C ALA A 250 2.03 3.56 -24.34
N ILE A 251 3.25 4.00 -24.66
CA ILE A 251 4.24 4.42 -23.67
C ILE A 251 3.50 5.31 -22.67
N PRO A 252 3.61 5.06 -21.34
CA PRO A 252 3.15 6.01 -20.34
C PRO A 252 3.98 7.26 -20.43
N LEU A 253 3.62 8.13 -21.36
CA LEU A 253 3.67 9.53 -21.08
C LEU A 253 2.63 9.68 -19.98
N ILE A 254 3.06 9.70 -18.70
CA ILE A 254 2.37 10.55 -17.74
C ILE A 254 2.28 11.86 -18.53
N PRO A 255 1.08 12.26 -18.98
CA PRO A 255 1.01 13.43 -19.81
C PRO A 255 1.74 14.50 -19.02
N GLN A 256 2.58 15.32 -19.65
CA GLN A 256 3.28 16.44 -19.02
C GLN A 256 2.31 17.50 -18.43
N LEU A 257 1.05 17.11 -18.17
CA LEU A 257 -0.11 17.80 -17.66
C LEU A 257 0.14 18.69 -16.45
N LEU A 258 1.30 18.59 -15.78
CA LEU A 258 1.59 19.37 -14.57
C LEU A 258 3.01 19.97 -14.59
N SER A 259 3.55 20.31 -15.76
CA SER A 259 4.92 20.86 -15.91
C SER A 259 5.15 22.25 -15.30
N ASN A 260 4.10 22.90 -14.80
CA ASN A 260 4.27 24.15 -14.05
C ASN A 260 4.28 23.84 -12.55
N CYS A 261 5.42 23.33 -12.07
CA CYS A 261 5.73 23.12 -10.65
C CYS A 261 5.75 24.42 -9.82
N SER A 262 5.35 25.57 -10.40
CA SER A 262 5.25 26.84 -9.68
C SER A 262 3.97 26.97 -8.86
N ASP A 263 2.91 26.21 -9.19
CA ASP A 263 1.61 26.30 -8.53
C ASP A 263 1.36 25.07 -7.63
N TYR A 264 1.83 25.16 -6.39
CA TYR A 264 1.67 24.12 -5.36
C TYR A 264 0.25 24.00 -4.81
N SER A 265 -0.68 24.86 -5.25
CA SER A 265 -2.11 24.69 -4.97
C SER A 265 -2.75 23.60 -5.83
N LYS A 266 -2.04 23.19 -6.89
CA LYS A 266 -2.45 22.10 -7.77
C LYS A 266 -1.68 20.83 -7.45
N PRO A 267 -2.32 19.66 -7.70
CA PRO A 267 -1.62 18.40 -7.65
C PRO A 267 -0.40 18.39 -8.58
N LEU A 268 0.58 17.56 -8.23
CA LEU A 268 1.85 17.41 -8.92
C LEU A 268 1.95 15.97 -9.44
N ALA A 269 2.51 15.79 -10.63
CA ALA A 269 2.85 14.46 -11.15
C ALA A 269 4.21 14.55 -11.85
N ILE A 270 5.19 13.84 -11.32
CA ILE A 270 6.59 13.90 -11.73
C ILE A 270 7.07 12.47 -11.92
N SER A 271 7.47 12.15 -13.15
CA SER A 271 8.12 10.87 -13.45
C SER A 271 9.56 10.90 -12.98
N PHE A 272 10.04 9.76 -12.48
CA PHE A 272 11.47 9.58 -12.22
C PHE A 272 12.31 9.96 -13.47
N GLY A 273 13.41 10.67 -13.25
CA GLY A 273 14.33 11.11 -14.30
C GLY A 273 13.85 12.32 -15.13
N THR A 274 12.63 12.82 -14.90
CA THR A 274 12.12 14.02 -15.56
C THR A 274 12.18 15.28 -14.70
N ASP A 275 12.39 15.12 -13.40
CA ASP A 275 12.42 16.23 -12.47
C ASP A 275 13.69 17.08 -12.65
N ARG A 276 13.51 18.40 -12.63
CA ARG A 276 14.63 19.35 -12.56
C ARG A 276 14.71 19.83 -11.12
N LEU A 277 15.75 19.43 -10.41
CA LEU A 277 16.02 19.88 -9.05
C LEU A 277 16.58 21.31 -8.99
N GLU A 278 16.73 21.98 -10.14
CA GLU A 278 17.13 23.39 -10.22
C GLU A 278 16.18 24.27 -9.38
N GLY A 279 16.74 24.98 -8.40
CA GLY A 279 15.97 25.85 -7.51
C GLY A 279 15.26 25.15 -6.34
N ILE A 280 15.43 23.83 -6.20
CA ILE A 280 15.16 23.14 -4.93
C ILE A 280 16.43 23.27 -4.09
N GLU A 281 16.36 24.03 -2.99
CA GLU A 281 17.45 24.05 -2.01
C GLU A 281 17.71 22.61 -1.55
N GLU A 282 18.92 22.10 -1.78
CA GLU A 282 19.28 20.71 -1.45
C GLU A 282 18.95 20.44 0.02
N PRO A 283 18.03 19.52 0.34
CA PRO A 283 17.57 19.32 1.71
C PRO A 283 18.52 18.43 2.53
N TYR A 284 19.77 18.24 2.11
CA TYR A 284 20.54 17.04 2.44
C TYR A 284 21.19 17.05 3.84
N GLU A 285 21.45 18.21 4.43
CA GLU A 285 21.93 18.29 5.82
C GLU A 285 20.89 18.90 6.74
N GLY A 286 20.31 18.08 7.63
CA GLY A 286 19.46 18.57 8.71
C GLY A 286 17.96 18.59 8.41
N TRP A 287 17.47 17.82 7.44
CA TRP A 287 16.03 17.66 7.19
C TRP A 287 15.23 17.31 8.46
N GLU A 288 15.71 16.41 9.33
CA GLU A 288 14.99 16.05 10.56
C GLU A 288 14.89 17.25 11.50
N VAL A 289 15.94 18.08 11.47
CA VAL A 289 16.07 19.33 12.23
C VAL A 289 15.22 20.45 11.61
N ASN A 290 15.02 20.46 10.29
CA ASN A 290 14.22 21.47 9.61
C ASN A 290 12.74 21.14 9.56
N LEU A 291 12.34 19.88 9.40
CA LEU A 291 10.93 19.51 9.52
C LEU A 291 10.42 19.66 10.95
N SER A 292 11.24 19.39 11.96
CA SER A 292 10.88 19.71 13.34
C SER A 292 10.84 21.22 13.61
N LYS A 293 11.54 22.05 12.83
CA LYS A 293 11.40 23.51 12.86
C LYS A 293 10.18 24.03 12.10
N ILE A 294 9.86 23.43 10.96
CA ILE A 294 8.71 23.78 10.11
C ILE A 294 7.41 23.28 10.74
N PHE A 295 7.45 22.08 11.29
CA PHE A 295 6.38 21.43 12.03
C PHE A 295 6.89 21.14 13.43
N PRO A 296 6.98 22.17 14.30
CA PRO A 296 7.25 21.94 15.71
C PRO A 296 6.22 20.93 16.17
N THR A 297 6.70 19.74 16.55
CA THR A 297 5.85 18.73 17.17
C THR A 297 5.24 19.43 18.36
N THR A 298 3.95 19.78 18.26
CA THR A 298 3.17 20.21 19.40
C THR A 298 3.43 19.16 20.46
N LYS A 299 4.03 19.58 21.59
CA LYS A 299 4.46 18.69 22.68
C LYS A 299 3.43 17.58 22.77
N SER A 300 3.83 16.38 22.38
CA SER A 300 2.93 15.23 22.42
C SER A 300 2.32 15.24 23.82
N SER A 301 1.00 15.20 23.90
CA SER A 301 0.31 14.87 25.14
C SER A 301 1.09 13.70 25.76
N PRO A 302 1.39 13.74 27.08
CA PRO A 302 2.22 12.72 27.72
C PRO A 302 1.79 11.36 27.24
N SER A 303 2.78 10.57 26.78
CA SER A 303 2.50 9.28 26.18
C SER A 303 1.69 8.44 27.17
N ILE A 304 0.80 7.56 26.69
CA ILE A 304 0.04 6.65 27.58
C ILE A 304 1.00 5.79 28.42
N ASP A 305 2.25 5.64 27.99
CA ASP A 305 3.32 4.97 28.74
C ASP A 305 3.84 5.82 29.93
N ASP A 306 3.74 7.15 29.87
CA ASP A 306 4.03 8.04 31.01
C ASP A 306 2.88 8.05 32.05
N GLU A 307 1.64 7.75 31.64
CA GLU A 307 0.53 7.50 32.57
C GLU A 307 0.63 6.13 33.26
N GLN A 308 1.38 5.16 32.69
CA GLN A 308 1.65 3.89 33.37
C GLN A 308 2.70 4.00 34.50
N GLN A 309 3.54 5.05 34.52
CA GLN A 309 4.41 5.32 35.68
C GLN A 309 3.75 6.16 36.77
N ALA A 310 2.60 6.79 36.51
CA ALA A 310 1.78 7.43 37.55
C ALA A 310 0.75 6.47 38.20
N GLY A 311 0.67 5.22 37.73
CA GLY A 311 -0.31 4.22 38.14
C GLY A 311 0.13 3.26 39.26
N THR A 312 0.77 3.71 40.33
CA THR A 312 1.08 2.86 41.51
C THR A 312 -0.16 2.52 42.38
N GLY A 313 -1.38 2.72 41.87
CA GLY A 313 -2.64 2.52 42.61
C GLY A 313 -3.53 1.35 42.18
N LEU A 314 -3.13 0.54 41.20
CA LEU A 314 -3.98 -0.54 40.64
C LEU A 314 -3.79 -1.92 41.31
N GLU A 315 -2.63 -2.19 41.92
CA GLU A 315 -2.40 -3.45 42.66
C GLU A 315 -3.38 -3.68 43.82
N PRO A 316 -3.71 -2.68 44.68
CA PRO A 316 -4.62 -2.91 45.80
C PRO A 316 -6.04 -3.28 45.36
N ARG A 317 -6.48 -2.80 44.18
CA ARG A 317 -7.84 -3.06 43.68
C ARG A 317 -7.97 -4.46 43.09
N VAL A 318 -6.95 -4.95 42.39
CA VAL A 318 -6.93 -6.32 41.87
C VAL A 318 -6.82 -7.31 43.03
N ALA A 319 -5.98 -7.04 44.04
CA ALA A 319 -5.88 -7.87 45.23
C ALA A 319 -7.22 -7.96 46.00
N ALA A 320 -7.94 -6.84 46.17
CA ALA A 320 -9.24 -6.82 46.85
C ALA A 320 -10.34 -7.58 46.09
N ILE A 321 -10.31 -7.57 44.75
CA ILE A 321 -11.26 -8.34 43.93
C ILE A 321 -10.97 -9.84 44.07
N VAL A 322 -9.70 -10.23 44.00
CA VAL A 322 -9.27 -11.63 44.14
C VAL A 322 -9.60 -12.18 45.53
N GLU A 323 -9.38 -11.41 46.60
CA GLU A 323 -9.80 -11.83 47.95
C GLU A 323 -11.31 -11.97 48.09
N LYS A 324 -12.09 -11.06 47.48
CA LYS A 324 -13.55 -11.11 47.51
C LYS A 324 -14.10 -12.35 46.79
N GLU A 325 -13.53 -12.70 45.64
CA GLU A 325 -13.91 -13.92 44.91
C GLU A 325 -13.51 -15.19 45.68
N LYS A 326 -12.31 -15.21 46.27
CA LYS A 326 -11.85 -16.34 47.09
C LYS A 326 -12.74 -16.56 48.32
N ALA A 327 -13.17 -15.49 48.98
CA ALA A 327 -14.10 -15.55 50.11
C ALA A 327 -15.50 -16.04 49.69
N GLN A 328 -15.97 -15.66 48.49
CA GLN A 328 -17.23 -16.18 47.96
C GLN A 328 -17.16 -17.68 47.62
N LEU A 329 -16.03 -18.14 47.09
CA LEU A 329 -15.84 -19.56 46.77
C LEU A 329 -15.84 -20.41 48.05
N LEU A 330 -15.10 -19.98 49.08
CA LEU A 330 -15.05 -20.64 50.38
C LEU A 330 -16.43 -20.72 51.06
N ARG A 331 -17.26 -19.68 50.94
CA ARG A 331 -18.64 -19.70 51.45
C ARG A 331 -19.53 -20.70 50.71
N LYS A 332 -19.35 -20.85 49.40
CA LYS A 332 -20.09 -21.85 48.62
C LYS A 332 -19.68 -23.27 48.98
N GLU A 333 -18.39 -23.52 49.19
CA GLU A 333 -17.88 -24.83 49.61
C GLU A 333 -18.35 -25.21 51.01
N LEU A 334 -18.32 -24.27 51.97
CA LEU A 334 -18.85 -24.49 53.32
C LEU A 334 -20.36 -24.74 53.33
N ALA A 335 -21.13 -24.04 52.49
CA ALA A 335 -22.57 -24.28 52.37
C ALA A 335 -22.87 -25.67 51.79
N ALA A 336 -22.06 -26.16 50.85
CA ALA A 336 -22.18 -27.50 50.28
C ALA A 336 -21.74 -28.62 51.23
N ALA A 337 -20.85 -28.34 52.19
CA ALA A 337 -20.41 -29.32 53.18
C ALA A 337 -21.40 -29.52 54.35
N CYS A 338 -22.33 -28.58 54.56
CA CYS A 338 -23.34 -28.63 55.62
C CYS A 338 -24.71 -29.17 55.15
N SER A 339 -24.86 -29.52 53.87
CA SER A 339 -26.05 -30.16 53.29
C SER A 339 -25.85 -31.65 53.13
#